data_AF-A0AAV9RBT5-F1
#
_entry.id   AF-A0AAV9RBT5-F1
#
_cell.length_a   1.000
_cell.length_b   1.000
_cell.length_c   1.000
_cell.angle_alpha   90.00
_cell.angle_beta   90.00
_cell.angle_gamma   90.00
#
_symmetry.space_group_name_H-M   'P 1'
#
loop_
_entity.id
_entity.type
_entity.pdbx_description
1 polymer ?
#
loop_
_entity_poly.entity_id
_entity_poly.type
_entity_poly.pdbx_seq_one_letter_code
_entity_poly.pdbx_strand_id
1 'polypeptide(L)'
;FLVTPAVSFQKKPISYSLLINPSSLFSISAETGEISLTRTIDYESDQHRYLLLVRASEGQDSMSSAAEMPQHAFRGLVEPIP
;
A
#
# COMPACT_ATOMS: atom_id res chain seq x y z
N PHE A 1 3.53 15.18 4.41
CA PHE A 1 2.71 13.96 4.42
C PHE A 1 3.04 13.16 3.18
N LEU A 2 3.26 11.85 3.33
CA LEU A 2 3.45 10.92 2.20
C LEU A 2 2.11 10.22 1.97
N VAL A 3 1.67 10.12 0.72
CA VAL A 3 0.44 9.42 0.34
C VAL A 3 0.80 8.28 -0.60
N THR A 4 0.25 7.10 -0.36
CA THR A 4 0.37 5.93 -1.25
C THR A 4 -0.98 5.64 -1.90
N PRO A 5 -1.38 6.39 -2.94
CA PRO A 5 -2.69 6.19 -3.55
C PRO A 5 -2.70 4.87 -4.34
N ALA A 6 -3.71 4.05 -4.09
CA ALA A 6 -4.09 2.93 -4.92
C ALA A 6 -5.43 3.25 -5.61
N VAL A 7 -5.63 2.68 -6.80
CA VAL A 7 -6.87 2.84 -7.58
C VAL A 7 -7.43 1.45 -7.84
N SER A 8 -8.70 1.25 -7.48
CA SER A 8 -9.44 0.01 -7.71
C SER A 8 -10.02 0.04 -9.12
N PHE A 9 -9.86 -1.05 -9.85
CA PHE A 9 -10.43 -1.20 -11.19
C PHE A 9 -11.91 -1.61 -11.15
N GLN A 10 -12.37 -2.21 -10.05
CA GLN A 10 -13.79 -2.51 -9.82
C GLN A 10 -14.54 -1.34 -9.15
N LYS A 11 -13.85 -0.23 -8.90
CA LYS A 11 -14.36 0.97 -8.18
C LYS A 11 -14.88 0.65 -6.78
N LYS A 12 -14.35 -0.38 -6.10
CA LYS A 12 -14.71 -0.65 -4.71
C LYS A 12 -13.83 0.17 -3.75
N PRO A 13 -14.27 0.32 -2.49
CA PRO A 13 -13.46 0.96 -1.46
C PRO A 13 -12.14 0.20 -1.26
N ILE A 14 -11.06 0.97 -1.13
CA ILE A 14 -9.73 0.46 -0.79
C ILE A 14 -9.46 0.79 0.67
N SER A 15 -8.98 -0.20 1.41
CA SER A 15 -8.49 -0.05 2.77
C SER A 15 -6.97 -0.17 2.80
N TYR A 16 -6.31 0.75 3.48
CA TYR A 16 -4.86 0.74 3.67
C TYR A 16 -4.46 0.23 5.06
N SER A 17 -3.36 -0.52 5.14
CA SER A 17 -2.78 -0.96 6.40
C SER A 17 -1.26 -1.08 6.34
N LEU A 18 -0.61 -1.02 7.50
CA LEU A 18 0.83 -1.21 7.62
C LEU A 18 1.13 -2.69 7.88
N LEU A 19 1.89 -3.32 6.99
CA LEU A 19 2.42 -4.67 7.17
C LEU A 19 3.73 -4.67 7.96
N ILE A 20 4.57 -3.64 7.74
CA ILE A 20 5.81 -3.43 8.49
C ILE A 20 5.80 -2.00 9.00
N ASN A 21 5.85 -1.85 10.33
CA ASN A 21 5.83 -0.58 11.04
C ASN A 21 6.84 -0.62 12.20
N PRO A 22 8.13 -0.30 11.94
CA PRO A 22 9.16 -0.37 12.96
C PRO A 22 8.81 0.56 14.13
N SER A 23 8.86 0.00 15.35
CA SER A 23 8.55 0.71 16.60
C SER A 23 7.18 1.41 16.62
N SER A 24 6.24 1.01 15.76
CA SER A 24 4.93 1.66 15.62
C SER A 24 5.02 3.17 15.39
N LEU A 25 6.08 3.63 14.73
CA LEU A 25 6.40 5.04 14.53
C LEU A 25 5.46 5.72 13.52
N PHE A 26 4.83 4.94 12.66
CA PHE A 26 3.97 5.45 11.59
C PHE A 26 2.52 5.05 11.85
N SER A 27 1.59 5.91 11.47
CA SER A 27 0.17 5.61 11.36
C SER A 27 -0.27 5.80 9.90
N ILE A 28 -1.31 5.08 9.49
CA ILE A 28 -1.92 5.22 8.17
C ILE A 28 -3.44 5.35 8.30
N SER A 29 -4.04 6.31 7.59
CA SER A 29 -5.51 6.34 7.44
C SER A 29 -5.95 5.21 6.53
N ALA A 30 -6.88 4.38 7.03
CA ALA A 30 -7.39 3.24 6.28
C ALA A 30 -8.16 3.67 5.03
N GLU A 31 -8.79 4.85 5.03
CA GLU A 31 -9.60 5.35 3.91
C GLU A 31 -8.77 6.09 2.85
N THR A 32 -7.73 6.82 3.27
CA THR A 32 -7.00 7.74 2.37
C THR A 32 -5.59 7.28 2.05
N GLY A 33 -5.01 6.39 2.85
CA GLY A 33 -3.60 6.00 2.72
C GLY A 33 -2.62 7.09 3.16
N GLU A 34 -3.08 8.14 3.83
CA GLU A 34 -2.21 9.18 4.38
C GLU A 34 -1.36 8.60 5.52
N ILE A 35 -0.04 8.76 5.41
CA ILE A 35 0.91 8.29 6.42
C ILE A 35 1.39 9.47 7.26
N SER A 36 1.34 9.31 8.58
CA SER A 36 1.81 10.29 9.55
C SER A 36 2.67 9.64 10.63
N LEU A 37 3.40 10.47 11.39
CA LEU A 37 4.21 10.01 12.50
C LEU A 37 3.37 9.99 13.78
N THR A 38 3.54 8.95 14.59
CA THR A 38 2.89 8.84 15.91
C THR A 38 3.59 9.66 16.98
N ARG A 39 4.86 10.02 16.75
CA ARG A 39 5.67 10.88 17.60
C ARG A 39 6.69 11.65 16.76
N THR A 40 7.25 12.72 17.33
CA THR A 40 8.38 13.43 16.73
C THR A 40 9.63 12.53 16.70
N ILE A 41 10.38 12.60 15.60
CA ILE A 41 11.67 11.94 15.43
C ILE A 41 12.76 12.99 15.64
N ASP A 42 13.77 12.66 16.44
CA ASP A 42 14.99 13.45 16.54
C ASP A 42 16.03 12.90 15.56
N TYR A 43 16.34 13.67 14.52
CA TYR A 43 17.27 13.22 13.47
C TYR A 43 18.67 12.89 13.99
N GLU A 44 19.13 13.52 15.07
CA GLU A 44 20.49 13.28 15.59
C GLU A 44 20.57 12.00 16.44
N SER A 45 19.48 11.66 17.13
CA SER A 45 19.44 10.56 18.11
C SER A 45 18.72 9.30 17.60
N ASP A 46 17.76 9.46 16.69
CA ASP A 46 16.95 8.37 16.15
C ASP A 46 17.52 7.82 14.83
N GLN A 47 16.94 6.69 14.39
CA GLN A 47 17.30 6.02 13.15
C GLN A 47 17.00 6.90 11.92
N HIS A 48 17.95 6.99 10.99
CA HIS A 48 17.76 7.79 9.76
C HIS A 48 16.97 7.06 8.66
N ARG A 49 16.76 5.75 8.80
CA ARG A 49 16.10 4.93 7.78
C ARG A 49 15.11 3.97 8.43
N TYR A 50 13.87 4.03 7.92
CA TYR A 50 12.79 3.14 8.30
C TYR A 50 12.29 2.42 7.06
N LEU A 51 12.15 1.10 7.15
CA LEU A 51 11.48 0.31 6.13
C LEU A 51 9.99 0.26 6.47
N LEU A 52 9.16 0.80 5.58
CA LEU A 52 7.72 0.74 5.68
C LEU A 52 7.17 -0.15 4.57
N LEU A 53 6.26 -1.05 4.94
CA LEU A 53 5.51 -1.85 3.98
C LEU A 53 4.02 -1.57 4.16
N VAL A 54 3.40 -1.06 3.11
CA VAL A 54 1.98 -0.69 3.08
C VAL A 54 1.24 -1.71 2.23
N ARG A 55 0.07 -2.13 2.70
CA ARG A 55 -0.89 -2.93 1.93
C ARG A 55 -2.10 -2.07 1.61
N ALA A 56 -2.48 -2.04 0.34
CA ALA A 56 -3.82 -1.66 -0.08
C ALA A 56 -4.63 -2.94 -0.30
N SER A 57 -5.86 -3.00 0.22
CA SER A 57 -6.79 -4.10 -0.02
C SER A 57 -8.11 -3.53 -0.48
N GLU A 58 -8.59 -4.02 -1.62
CA GLU A 58 -9.98 -3.85 -2.01
C GLU A 58 -10.87 -4.70 -1.08
N GLY A 59 -12.13 -4.29 -0.86
CA GLY A 59 -13.08 -4.97 0.04
C GLY A 59 -13.19 -6.50 -0.15
N GLN A 60 -13.73 -7.20 0.85
CA GLN A 60 -13.88 -8.68 0.85
C GLN A 60 -14.74 -9.18 -0.32
N ASP A 61 -14.12 -9.43 -1.46
CA ASP A 61 -14.62 -10.37 -2.46
C ASP A 61 -13.41 -11.06 -3.07
N SER A 62 -13.03 -12.19 -2.47
CA SER A 62 -12.09 -13.14 -3.07
C SER A 62 -12.71 -13.74 -4.32
N MET A 63 -12.69 -13.03 -5.44
CA MET A 63 -13.05 -13.58 -6.75
C MET A 63 -11.76 -13.81 -7.54
N SER A 64 -11.31 -15.07 -7.56
CA SER A 64 -10.16 -15.49 -8.34
C SER A 64 -10.57 -15.66 -9.81
N SER A 65 -9.99 -14.89 -10.73
CA SER A 65 -10.03 -15.19 -12.17
C SER A 65 -8.63 -15.52 -12.66
N ALA A 66 -8.47 -16.69 -13.28
CA ALA A 66 -7.26 -17.08 -13.98
C ALA A 66 -7.41 -16.78 -15.48
N ALA A 67 -6.42 -16.11 -16.07
CA ALA A 67 -6.32 -15.88 -17.50
C ALA A 67 -4.95 -16.39 -18.00
N GLU A 68 -4.94 -17.14 -19.09
CA GLU A 68 -3.73 -17.63 -19.74
C GLU A 68 -3.21 -16.56 -20.70
N MET A 69 -1.99 -16.06 -20.48
CA MET A 69 -1.41 -14.96 -21.28
C MET A 69 -0.44 -15.51 -22.35
N PRO A 70 -0.72 -15.28 -23.66
CA PRO A 70 0.20 -15.64 -24.74
C PRO A 70 1.51 -14.83 -24.66
N GLN A 71 2.62 -15.47 -25.02
CA GLN A 71 4.01 -15.00 -24.83
C GLN A 71 4.35 -13.61 -25.45
N HIS A 72 3.47 -13.02 -26.26
CA HIS A 72 3.68 -11.73 -26.90
C HIS A 72 3.08 -10.52 -26.15
N ALA A 73 2.36 -10.74 -25.03
CA ALA A 73 1.69 -9.66 -24.29
C ALA A 73 2.57 -8.95 -23.23
N PHE A 74 3.84 -9.34 -23.07
CA PHE A 74 4.78 -8.67 -22.16
C PHE A 74 5.26 -7.33 -22.75
N ARG A 75 4.40 -6.32 -22.75
CA ARG A 75 4.85 -4.94 -22.90
C ARG A 75 4.13 -4.03 -21.91
N GLY A 76 4.70 -4.03 -20.70
CA GLY A 76 4.70 -2.92 -19.76
C GLY A 76 3.33 -2.38 -19.38
N LEU A 77 2.65 -3.06 -18.46
CA LEU A 77 1.63 -2.44 -17.61
C LEU A 77 1.87 -2.94 -16.18
N VAL A 78 1.97 -2.00 -15.25
CA VAL A 78 1.91 -2.31 -13.82
C VAL A 78 0.52 -2.91 -13.58
N GLU A 79 0.48 -4.16 -13.13
CA GLU A 79 -0.76 -4.92 -13.00
C GLU A 79 -1.71 -4.27 -11.97
N PRO A 80 -2.98 -4.04 -12.34
CA PRO A 80 -4.07 -3.78 -11.41
C PRO A 80 -4.12 -4.79 -10.27
N ILE A 81 -4.42 -4.33 -9.05
CA ILE A 81 -4.90 -5.25 -8.02
C ILE A 81 -6.34 -5.63 -8.41
N PRO A 82 -6.67 -6.94 -8.52
CA PRO A 82 -8.04 -7.38 -8.75
C PRO A 82 -8.90 -7.04 -7.53
#